data_AF-A0AAD5S923-F1
#
_entry.id   AF-A0AAD5S923-F1
#
_cell.length_a   1.000
_cell.length_b   1.000
_cell.length_c   1.000
_cell.angle_alpha   90.00
_cell.angle_beta   90.00
_cell.angle_gamma   90.00
#
_symmetry.space_group_name_H-M   'P 1'
#
loop_
_entity.id
_entity.type
_entity.pdbx_description
1 polymer ?
#
loop_
_entity_poly.entity_id
_entity_poly.type
_entity_poly.pdbx_seq_one_letter_code
_entity_poly.pdbx_strand_id
1 'polypeptide(L)'
;MSGKEGDETLGNLDYSRDDCDGDEAPNPPWHLPDSDPDWQKHPRKSPLQILQEKKDAGDYLKICAPMVRYSKLPFRELVRSYNVDVAYTPMILADVYKHSKISRDTEYRTNSKDQPVVVQFAASCAEDLADAAELAAPYANGIDLNCGCPQKWAIHEGIGAHLMSQPELVRDMVRQVKSRTSPIRMADGSSFPCSIKIRVHPDLRETVEFVRRAEAVGVDWITVHGRTRRMRNTEPVDLDAIKLVKEIATVPIFANGSIFSLSDADRTISHTKADGVMAARGLLENPALFAGYDSTPLECIEKYVKLGIGYGSTSFIFHHHLMFMLEGSMSRAEKKRFNCLTSIPGIVDYLEEHYDLDLVGKFPQIGS
;
A
#
# COMPACT_ATOMS: atom_id res chain seq x y z
N MET A 1 -22.43 -38.30 -9.06
CA MET A 1 -23.06 -37.53 -7.96
C MET A 1 -21.96 -37.08 -7.01
N SER A 2 -22.09 -35.83 -6.57
CA SER A 2 -21.23 -35.03 -5.67
C SER A 2 -19.77 -34.78 -6.12
N GLY A 3 -19.62 -33.85 -7.07
CA GLY A 3 -18.44 -33.00 -7.13
C GLY A 3 -18.43 -32.07 -5.91
N LYS A 4 -17.27 -31.95 -5.28
CA LYS A 4 -17.04 -31.12 -4.09
C LYS A 4 -17.07 -29.64 -4.47
N GLU A 5 -18.01 -28.91 -3.89
CA GLU A 5 -17.95 -27.45 -3.75
C GLU A 5 -16.73 -27.09 -2.89
N GLY A 6 -15.79 -26.38 -3.51
CA GLY A 6 -14.59 -25.86 -2.87
C GLY A 6 -14.77 -24.37 -2.58
N ASP A 7 -14.88 -24.07 -1.30
CA ASP A 7 -14.21 -22.96 -0.60
C ASP A 7 -14.49 -21.53 -1.11
N GLU A 8 -15.58 -20.93 -0.63
CA GLU A 8 -15.86 -19.48 -0.67
C GLU A 8 -15.43 -18.79 0.65
N THR A 9 -14.21 -19.04 1.15
CA THR A 9 -13.68 -18.27 2.29
C THR A 9 -12.65 -17.25 1.81
N LEU A 10 -12.97 -15.97 2.09
CA LEU A 10 -12.33 -14.73 1.62
C LEU A 10 -12.30 -14.56 0.10
N GLY A 11 -13.48 -14.17 -0.39
CA GLY A 11 -13.76 -13.85 -1.78
C GLY A 11 -12.73 -12.90 -2.41
N ASN A 12 -12.57 -13.05 -3.73
CA ASN A 12 -11.90 -12.10 -4.60
C ASN A 12 -12.19 -10.67 -4.10
N LEU A 13 -11.13 -9.93 -3.79
CA LEU A 13 -11.20 -8.49 -3.51
C LEU A 13 -11.76 -7.80 -4.76
N ASP A 14 -13.09 -7.76 -4.87
CA ASP A 14 -13.81 -7.02 -5.89
C ASP A 14 -13.80 -5.57 -5.42
N TYR A 15 -12.75 -4.86 -5.81
CA TYR A 15 -12.69 -3.42 -5.64
C TYR A 15 -13.63 -2.84 -6.70
N SER A 16 -14.79 -2.35 -6.31
CA SER A 16 -15.73 -1.62 -7.18
C SER A 16 -15.51 -0.11 -7.09
N ARG A 17 -16.20 0.68 -7.91
CA ARG A 17 -16.14 2.15 -7.86
C ARG A 17 -16.73 2.70 -6.55
N ASP A 18 -17.83 2.12 -6.11
CA ASP A 18 -18.49 2.46 -4.83
C ASP A 18 -17.57 2.17 -3.63
N ASP A 19 -16.55 1.31 -3.83
CA ASP A 19 -15.56 1.02 -2.80
C ASP A 19 -14.46 2.08 -2.64
N CYS A 20 -14.35 3.00 -3.59
CA CYS A 20 -13.44 4.14 -3.59
C CYS A 20 -14.13 5.44 -3.12
N ASP A 21 -15.44 5.40 -2.91
CA ASP A 21 -16.20 6.49 -2.32
C ASP A 21 -16.18 6.34 -0.80
N GLY A 22 -15.70 7.37 -0.12
CA GLY A 22 -15.20 7.30 1.24
C GLY A 22 -16.23 6.80 2.24
N ASP A 23 -15.89 5.72 2.94
CA ASP A 23 -16.58 5.35 4.18
C ASP A 23 -16.50 6.55 5.14
N GLU A 24 -17.65 7.07 5.57
CA GLU A 24 -17.74 8.11 6.60
C GLU A 24 -17.21 7.57 7.93
N ALA A 25 -15.91 7.69 8.15
CA ALA A 25 -15.33 7.58 9.49
C ALA A 25 -15.66 8.89 10.25
N PRO A 26 -16.04 8.82 11.53
CA PRO A 26 -16.08 10.01 12.36
C PRO A 26 -14.70 10.70 12.29
N ASN A 27 -14.70 12.02 12.25
CA ASN A 27 -13.51 12.82 12.01
C ASN A 27 -12.85 13.18 13.36
N PRO A 28 -11.91 12.39 13.92
CA PRO A 28 -11.24 12.80 15.15
C PRO A 28 -10.36 14.03 14.85
N PRO A 29 -10.38 15.04 15.72
CA PRO A 29 -9.78 16.35 15.45
C PRO A 29 -8.24 16.41 15.41
N TRP A 30 -7.52 15.28 15.39
CA TRP A 30 -6.09 15.22 15.75
C TRP A 30 -5.14 14.52 14.77
N HIS A 31 -5.50 14.28 13.50
CA HIS A 31 -4.62 13.52 12.59
C HIS A 31 -4.50 14.10 11.17
N LEU A 32 -4.52 15.43 11.05
CA LEU A 32 -3.94 16.10 9.89
C LEU A 32 -2.46 16.42 10.21
N PRO A 33 -1.53 16.38 9.25
CA PRO A 33 -0.11 16.64 9.54
C PRO A 33 0.14 18.00 10.20
N ASP A 34 -0.68 19.01 9.90
CA ASP A 34 -0.61 20.34 10.54
C ASP A 34 -0.97 20.33 12.04
N SER A 35 -1.63 19.27 12.51
CA SER A 35 -1.93 19.04 13.93
C SER A 35 -0.88 18.20 14.67
N ASP A 36 0.10 17.62 13.95
CA ASP A 36 1.23 16.92 14.54
C ASP A 36 2.40 17.91 14.80
N PRO A 37 2.68 18.28 16.06
CA PRO A 37 3.70 19.28 16.40
C PRO A 37 5.12 18.85 16.04
N ASP A 38 5.33 17.56 15.75
CA ASP A 38 6.62 17.00 15.40
C ASP A 38 6.82 16.84 13.89
N TRP A 39 5.76 16.99 13.07
CA TRP A 39 5.83 16.78 11.60
C TRP A 39 6.98 17.56 10.94
N GLN A 40 7.12 18.85 11.27
CA GLN A 40 8.16 19.71 10.68
C GLN A 40 9.56 19.47 11.26
N LYS A 41 9.69 18.73 12.38
CA LYS A 41 10.97 18.46 13.04
C LYS A 41 11.73 17.30 12.40
N HIS A 42 11.04 16.44 11.64
CA HIS A 42 11.64 15.26 11.04
C HIS A 42 12.11 15.52 9.60
N PRO A 43 13.36 15.14 9.25
CA PRO A 43 13.83 15.24 7.89
C PRO A 43 13.05 14.28 6.99
N ARG A 44 12.37 14.83 5.97
CA ARG A 44 11.62 14.05 4.97
C ARG A 44 12.59 13.33 4.03
N LYS A 45 13.04 12.14 4.43
CA LYS A 45 13.85 11.26 3.59
C LYS A 45 13.01 10.71 2.43
N SER A 46 13.59 10.59 1.24
CA SER A 46 12.94 9.95 0.11
C SER A 46 13.08 8.42 0.19
N PRO A 47 12.21 7.65 -0.47
CA PRO A 47 12.39 6.21 -0.64
C PRO A 47 13.76 5.83 -1.23
N LEU A 48 14.33 6.69 -2.09
CA LEU A 48 15.66 6.48 -2.69
C LEU A 48 16.80 6.64 -1.68
N GLN A 49 16.66 7.57 -0.72
CA GLN A 49 17.63 7.69 0.38
C GLN A 49 17.59 6.44 1.27
N ILE A 50 16.39 5.96 1.62
CA ILE A 50 16.27 4.72 2.40
C ILE A 50 16.82 3.52 1.61
N LEU A 51 16.59 3.48 0.29
CA LEU A 51 17.18 2.45 -0.56
C LEU A 51 18.70 2.45 -0.49
N GLN A 52 19.34 3.63 -0.56
CA GLN A 52 20.79 3.72 -0.48
C GLN A 52 21.30 3.24 0.89
N GLU A 53 20.65 3.66 1.99
CA GLU A 53 20.98 3.20 3.35
C GLU A 53 20.89 1.67 3.47
N LYS A 54 19.88 1.04 2.85
CA LYS A 54 19.73 -0.42 2.84
C LYS A 54 20.83 -1.11 2.02
N LYS A 55 21.14 -0.58 0.83
CA LYS A 55 22.22 -1.12 0.00
C LYS A 55 23.57 -1.05 0.72
N ASP A 56 23.86 0.06 1.39
CA ASP A 56 25.10 0.24 2.16
C ASP A 56 25.19 -0.77 3.33
N ALA A 57 24.04 -1.15 3.90
CA ALA A 57 23.94 -2.19 4.91
C ALA A 57 23.93 -3.63 4.35
N GLY A 58 24.00 -3.82 3.03
CA GLY A 58 23.91 -5.12 2.38
C GLY A 58 22.51 -5.74 2.41
N ASP A 59 21.47 -4.93 2.61
CA ASP A 59 20.05 -5.31 2.63
C ASP A 59 19.33 -4.74 1.38
N TYR A 60 18.06 -5.12 1.22
CA TYR A 60 17.17 -4.60 0.17
C TYR A 60 15.98 -3.86 0.78
N LEU A 61 15.30 -3.05 -0.03
CA LEU A 61 14.17 -2.24 0.45
C LEU A 61 12.91 -3.09 0.65
N LYS A 62 12.27 -3.01 1.82
CA LYS A 62 11.04 -3.74 2.17
C LYS A 62 9.85 -2.79 2.17
N ILE A 63 8.89 -3.04 1.28
CA ILE A 63 7.85 -2.06 0.93
C ILE A 63 6.45 -2.62 1.21
N CYS A 64 5.60 -1.84 1.89
CA CYS A 64 4.17 -2.08 1.98
C CYS A 64 3.46 -1.53 0.73
N ALA A 65 2.78 -2.42 0.00
CA ALA A 65 2.09 -2.10 -1.25
C ALA A 65 0.88 -1.19 -1.06
N PRO A 66 0.50 -0.43 -2.10
CA PRO A 66 -0.79 0.23 -2.13
C PRO A 66 -1.92 -0.80 -2.22
N MET A 67 -2.85 -0.74 -1.27
CA MET A 67 -4.01 -1.61 -1.19
C MET A 67 -5.22 -0.74 -0.92
N VAL A 68 -6.14 -0.68 -1.88
CA VAL A 68 -7.41 0.06 -1.75
C VAL A 68 -8.05 -0.30 -0.41
N ARG A 69 -8.43 0.73 0.37
CA ARG A 69 -8.91 0.70 1.76
C ARG A 69 -7.91 0.24 2.84
N TYR A 70 -7.04 -0.71 2.58
CA TYR A 70 -6.28 -1.39 3.64
C TYR A 70 -4.97 -0.70 4.02
N SER A 71 -4.26 -0.06 3.10
CA SER A 71 -2.99 0.60 3.43
C SER A 71 -3.17 2.02 4.02
N LYS A 72 -4.19 2.21 4.88
CA LYS A 72 -4.44 3.45 5.64
C LYS A 72 -3.47 3.59 6.83
N LEU A 73 -3.43 4.78 7.44
CA LEU A 73 -2.47 5.14 8.48
C LEU A 73 -2.30 4.10 9.61
N PRO A 74 -3.35 3.54 10.23
CA PRO A 74 -3.19 2.55 11.30
C PRO A 74 -2.37 1.34 10.85
N PHE A 75 -2.63 0.85 9.64
CA PHE A 75 -1.92 -0.30 9.09
C PHE A 75 -0.51 0.05 8.65
N ARG A 76 -0.28 1.24 8.06
CA ARG A 76 1.07 1.68 7.68
C ARG A 76 1.97 1.84 8.91
N GLU A 77 1.47 2.45 9.98
CA GLU A 77 2.23 2.59 11.23
C GLU A 77 2.49 1.22 11.89
N LEU A 78 1.53 0.28 11.83
CA LEU A 78 1.73 -1.08 12.30
C LEU A 78 2.89 -1.76 11.59
N VAL A 79 2.85 -1.86 10.26
CA VAL A 79 3.86 -2.62 9.50
C VAL A 79 5.26 -2.01 9.60
N ARG A 80 5.38 -0.69 9.80
CA ARG A 80 6.67 -0.02 10.06
C ARG A 80 7.33 -0.52 11.32
N SER A 81 6.55 -0.86 12.34
CA SER A 81 7.11 -1.46 13.55
C SER A 81 7.58 -2.90 13.40
N TYR A 82 7.37 -3.49 12.21
CA TYR A 82 7.82 -4.81 11.84
C TYR A 82 8.66 -4.80 10.54
N ASN A 83 9.64 -3.89 10.49
CA ASN A 83 10.66 -3.82 9.42
C ASN A 83 10.12 -3.52 8.00
N VAL A 84 8.99 -2.83 7.87
CA VAL A 84 8.68 -2.11 6.62
C VAL A 84 9.43 -0.79 6.57
N ASP A 85 10.17 -0.58 5.50
CA ASP A 85 10.99 0.61 5.28
C ASP A 85 10.20 1.74 4.62
N VAL A 86 9.36 1.39 3.63
CA VAL A 86 8.54 2.34 2.86
C VAL A 86 7.11 1.82 2.80
N ALA A 87 6.13 2.69 3.03
CA ALA A 87 4.73 2.32 2.89
C ALA A 87 4.03 3.20 1.85
N TYR A 88 3.10 2.59 1.12
CA TYR A 88 2.26 3.28 0.17
C TYR A 88 0.87 3.51 0.76
N THR A 89 0.24 4.63 0.41
CA THR A 89 -1.19 4.86 0.69
C THR A 89 -2.08 3.85 -0.03
N PRO A 90 -3.40 3.82 0.22
CA PRO A 90 -4.32 3.21 -0.73
C PRO A 90 -4.17 3.86 -2.11
N MET A 91 -4.72 3.22 -3.15
CA MET A 91 -4.85 3.87 -4.46
C MET A 91 -5.93 4.95 -4.37
N ILE A 92 -5.56 6.22 -4.56
CA ILE A 92 -6.44 7.38 -4.42
C ILE A 92 -6.82 7.90 -5.81
N LEU A 93 -8.09 8.24 -6.05
CA LEU A 93 -8.51 8.88 -7.29
C LEU A 93 -8.08 10.36 -7.30
N ALA A 94 -7.20 10.74 -8.23
CA ALA A 94 -6.65 12.10 -8.28
C ALA A 94 -7.74 13.17 -8.47
N ASP A 95 -8.72 12.90 -9.34
CA ASP A 95 -9.81 13.83 -9.64
C ASP A 95 -10.68 14.16 -8.41
N VAL A 96 -10.98 13.14 -7.60
CA VAL A 96 -11.75 13.33 -6.36
C VAL A 96 -10.90 14.06 -5.31
N TYR A 97 -9.62 13.68 -5.18
CA TYR A 97 -8.70 14.23 -4.20
C TYR A 97 -8.45 15.73 -4.41
N LYS A 98 -8.30 16.20 -5.66
CA LYS A 98 -8.09 17.64 -5.92
C LYS A 98 -9.31 18.49 -5.57
N HIS A 99 -10.52 17.98 -5.78
CA HIS A 99 -11.76 18.75 -5.63
C HIS A 99 -12.34 18.73 -4.20
N SER A 100 -12.20 17.62 -3.48
CA SER A 100 -12.90 17.43 -2.20
C SER A 100 -11.94 17.38 -1.01
N LYS A 101 -12.02 18.38 -0.12
CA LYS A 101 -11.28 18.34 1.16
C LYS A 101 -11.67 17.12 2.00
N ILE A 102 -12.95 16.76 2.02
CA ILE A 102 -13.45 15.60 2.75
C ILE A 102 -12.77 14.32 2.22
N SER A 103 -12.70 14.16 0.89
CA SER A 103 -11.98 13.03 0.29
C SER A 103 -10.51 13.02 0.69
N ARG A 104 -9.82 14.17 0.68
CA ARG A 104 -8.43 14.24 1.12
C ARG A 104 -8.25 13.77 2.56
N ASP A 105 -9.07 14.30 3.47
CA ASP A 105 -9.01 14.00 4.89
C ASP A 105 -9.33 12.51 5.19
N THR A 106 -10.19 11.88 4.38
CA THR A 106 -10.62 10.48 4.54
C THR A 106 -9.64 9.48 3.89
N GLU A 107 -9.12 9.81 2.70
CA GLU A 107 -8.25 8.93 1.92
C GLU A 107 -6.79 8.99 2.36
N TYR A 108 -6.33 10.18 2.78
CA TYR A 108 -4.94 10.39 3.17
C TYR A 108 -4.77 11.14 4.48
N ARG A 109 -4.34 10.38 5.50
CA ARG A 109 -3.88 10.89 6.79
C ARG A 109 -2.48 10.33 7.04
N THR A 110 -1.61 11.10 7.69
CA THR A 110 -0.25 10.67 8.05
C THR A 110 0.20 11.38 9.34
N ASN A 111 1.36 10.98 9.86
CA ASN A 111 1.99 11.53 11.06
C ASN A 111 3.52 11.35 10.99
N SER A 112 4.25 11.88 11.98
CA SER A 112 5.71 11.77 12.08
C SER A 112 6.27 10.33 12.13
N LYS A 113 5.47 9.34 12.54
CA LYS A 113 5.85 7.91 12.58
C LYS A 113 5.58 7.18 11.27
N ASP A 114 4.86 7.79 10.34
CA ASP A 114 4.50 7.21 9.05
C ASP A 114 5.38 7.74 7.90
N GLN A 115 6.70 7.78 8.10
CA GLN A 115 7.65 8.21 7.08
C GLN A 115 8.73 7.15 6.79
N PRO A 116 9.17 6.99 5.53
CA PRO A 116 8.66 7.65 4.33
C PRO A 116 7.36 7.02 3.78
N VAL A 117 6.40 7.85 3.41
CA VAL A 117 5.13 7.42 2.76
C VAL A 117 5.07 7.89 1.30
N VAL A 118 4.68 6.99 0.41
CA VAL A 118 4.43 7.30 -1.01
C VAL A 118 2.94 7.35 -1.25
N VAL A 119 2.44 8.47 -1.80
CA VAL A 119 1.03 8.61 -2.13
C VAL A 119 0.80 8.09 -3.54
N GLN A 120 0.00 7.03 -3.67
CA GLN A 120 -0.35 6.48 -4.97
C GLN A 120 -1.66 7.06 -5.48
N PHE A 121 -1.62 7.65 -6.67
CA PHE A 121 -2.78 8.12 -7.39
C PHE A 121 -3.14 7.22 -8.58
N ALA A 122 -4.44 7.16 -8.88
CA ALA A 122 -4.95 6.75 -10.17
C ALA A 122 -5.59 7.96 -10.85
N ALA A 123 -5.22 8.18 -12.12
CA ALA A 123 -5.63 9.35 -12.88
C ALA A 123 -5.71 9.01 -14.37
N SER A 124 -6.64 9.65 -15.08
CA SER A 124 -6.79 9.58 -16.54
C SER A 124 -6.43 10.92 -17.21
N CYS A 125 -6.13 11.96 -16.42
CA CYS A 125 -5.74 13.29 -16.85
C CYS A 125 -4.42 13.71 -16.16
N ALA A 126 -3.53 14.35 -16.92
CA ALA A 126 -2.24 14.83 -16.41
C ALA A 126 -2.36 16.03 -15.46
N GLU A 127 -3.29 16.95 -15.76
CA GLU A 127 -3.54 18.13 -14.92
C GLU A 127 -4.08 17.70 -13.55
N ASP A 128 -5.08 16.81 -13.53
CA ASP A 128 -5.69 16.31 -12.30
C ASP A 128 -4.68 15.62 -11.39
N LEU A 129 -3.80 14.81 -11.98
CA LEU A 129 -2.72 14.15 -11.26
C LEU A 129 -1.74 15.16 -10.67
N ALA A 130 -1.37 16.20 -11.43
CA ALA A 130 -0.43 17.21 -10.99
C ALA A 130 -1.00 18.09 -9.87
N ASP A 131 -2.27 18.47 -9.96
CA ASP A 131 -2.99 19.20 -8.90
C ASP A 131 -3.09 18.37 -7.62
N ALA A 132 -3.46 17.09 -7.74
CA ALA A 132 -3.52 16.18 -6.59
C ALA A 132 -2.13 15.97 -5.95
N ALA A 133 -1.09 15.83 -6.78
CA ALA A 133 0.30 15.71 -6.32
C ALA A 133 0.76 16.96 -5.57
N GLU A 134 0.42 18.16 -6.04
CA GLU A 134 0.74 19.43 -5.36
C GLU A 134 0.14 19.49 -3.95
N LEU A 135 -1.10 19.05 -3.80
CA LEU A 135 -1.80 19.02 -2.52
C LEU A 135 -1.24 17.97 -1.56
N ALA A 136 -0.75 16.83 -2.07
CA ALA A 136 -0.23 15.73 -1.25
C ALA A 136 1.26 15.85 -0.92
N ALA A 137 2.07 16.44 -1.79
CA ALA A 137 3.53 16.47 -1.69
C ALA A 137 4.11 17.16 -0.43
N PRO A 138 3.46 18.17 0.20
CA PRO A 138 3.89 18.68 1.50
C PRO A 138 3.90 17.60 2.61
N TYR A 139 3.05 16.58 2.45
CA TYR A 139 2.81 15.54 3.43
C TYR A 139 3.34 14.17 3.01
N ALA A 140 3.99 14.06 1.85
CA ALA A 140 4.47 12.79 1.30
C ALA A 140 5.99 12.78 1.13
N ASN A 141 6.54 11.61 0.86
CA ASN A 141 7.96 11.40 0.51
C ASN A 141 8.15 11.01 -0.96
N GLY A 142 7.05 10.92 -1.71
CA GLY A 142 7.01 10.70 -3.15
C GLY A 142 5.59 10.52 -3.64
N ILE A 143 5.40 10.66 -4.96
CA ILE A 143 4.14 10.33 -5.64
C ILE A 143 4.36 9.08 -6.51
N ASP A 144 3.33 8.23 -6.59
CA ASP A 144 3.29 7.08 -7.51
C ASP A 144 2.05 7.14 -8.38
N LEU A 145 2.20 6.88 -9.67
CA LEU A 145 1.08 6.69 -10.59
C LEU A 145 0.79 5.20 -10.76
N ASN A 146 -0.45 4.81 -10.47
CA ASN A 146 -0.93 3.46 -10.69
C ASN A 146 -1.15 3.20 -12.19
N CYS A 147 -0.25 2.43 -12.78
CA CYS A 147 -0.32 1.93 -14.15
C CYS A 147 -0.60 0.41 -14.18
N GLY A 148 -1.12 -0.17 -13.09
CA GLY A 148 -1.12 -1.63 -12.89
C GLY A 148 -2.43 -2.24 -12.42
N CYS A 149 -3.42 -1.44 -11.99
CA CYS A 149 -4.71 -1.94 -11.51
C CYS A 149 -5.46 -2.64 -12.66
N PRO A 150 -5.75 -3.95 -12.56
CA PRO A 150 -6.43 -4.70 -13.62
C PRO A 150 -7.96 -4.63 -13.52
N GLN A 151 -8.51 -3.91 -12.53
CA GLN A 151 -9.94 -3.90 -12.27
C GLN A 151 -10.73 -3.35 -13.47
N LYS A 152 -11.85 -3.99 -13.79
CA LYS A 152 -12.62 -3.67 -15.00
C LYS A 152 -13.12 -2.22 -14.99
N TRP A 153 -13.64 -1.75 -13.85
CA TRP A 153 -14.09 -0.36 -13.70
C TRP A 153 -12.92 0.61 -13.89
N ALA A 154 -11.75 0.33 -13.30
CA ALA A 154 -10.57 1.18 -13.42
C ALA A 154 -10.11 1.30 -14.88
N ILE A 155 -10.10 0.17 -15.61
CA ILE A 155 -9.77 0.18 -17.05
C ILE A 155 -10.81 0.97 -17.85
N HIS A 156 -12.09 0.88 -17.50
CA HIS A 156 -13.17 1.62 -18.16
C HIS A 156 -13.04 3.13 -17.98
N GLU A 157 -12.64 3.59 -16.80
CA GLU A 157 -12.37 5.01 -16.50
C GLU A 157 -11.03 5.51 -17.08
N GLY A 158 -10.30 4.67 -17.84
CA GLY A 158 -9.03 5.05 -18.45
C GLY A 158 -7.84 5.11 -17.47
N ILE A 159 -7.97 4.51 -16.28
CA ILE A 159 -6.93 4.50 -15.24
C ILE A 159 -6.30 3.10 -15.06
N GLY A 160 -5.28 2.99 -14.21
CA GLY A 160 -4.67 1.70 -13.88
C GLY A 160 -3.96 1.06 -15.07
N ALA A 161 -4.19 -0.24 -15.29
CA ALA A 161 -3.56 -0.99 -16.38
C ALA A 161 -3.96 -0.51 -17.79
N HIS A 162 -4.95 0.38 -17.93
CA HIS A 162 -5.20 1.07 -19.19
C HIS A 162 -4.01 1.94 -19.62
N LEU A 163 -3.34 2.60 -18.67
CA LEU A 163 -2.23 3.54 -18.92
C LEU A 163 -1.02 2.88 -19.56
N MET A 164 -0.85 1.57 -19.41
CA MET A 164 0.20 0.81 -20.11
C MET A 164 0.06 0.84 -21.65
N SER A 165 -1.13 1.15 -22.16
CA SER A 165 -1.37 1.38 -23.58
C SER A 165 -1.35 2.86 -24.00
N GLN A 166 -1.08 3.77 -23.05
CA GLN A 166 -1.10 5.23 -23.23
C GLN A 166 0.25 5.86 -22.81
N PRO A 167 1.39 5.47 -23.42
CA PRO A 167 2.72 5.92 -22.99
C PRO A 167 2.89 7.45 -23.09
N GLU A 168 2.26 8.11 -24.06
CA GLU A 168 2.32 9.57 -24.19
C GLU A 168 1.56 10.29 -23.06
N LEU A 169 0.43 9.72 -22.61
CA LEU A 169 -0.31 10.26 -21.47
C LEU A 169 0.48 10.09 -20.18
N VAL A 170 1.08 8.92 -19.96
CA VAL A 170 1.97 8.66 -18.81
C VAL A 170 3.16 9.63 -18.82
N ARG A 171 3.71 9.91 -20.01
CA ARG A 171 4.77 10.91 -20.17
C ARG A 171 4.32 12.28 -19.69
N ASP A 172 3.15 12.73 -20.13
CA ASP A 172 2.64 14.06 -19.78
C ASP A 172 2.30 14.13 -18.28
N MET A 173 1.71 13.07 -17.72
CA MET A 173 1.46 12.91 -16.28
C MET A 173 2.74 13.06 -15.44
N VAL A 174 3.79 12.28 -15.74
CA VAL A 174 5.04 12.32 -14.96
C VAL A 174 5.71 13.70 -15.07
N ARG A 175 5.74 14.31 -16.26
CA ARG A 175 6.31 15.65 -16.45
C ARG A 175 5.56 16.72 -15.65
N GLN A 176 4.24 16.71 -15.68
CA GLN A 176 3.44 17.69 -14.97
C GLN A 176 3.56 17.54 -13.44
N VAL A 177 3.56 16.30 -12.93
CA VAL A 177 3.83 16.04 -11.50
C VAL A 177 5.18 16.62 -11.10
N LYS A 178 6.27 16.25 -11.81
CA LYS A 178 7.62 16.73 -11.47
C LYS A 178 7.74 18.25 -11.55
N SER A 179 7.08 18.88 -12.53
CA SER A 179 7.02 20.34 -12.65
C SER A 179 6.30 20.98 -11.46
N ARG A 180 5.11 20.46 -11.12
CA ARG A 180 4.27 21.03 -10.06
C ARG A 180 4.86 20.84 -8.67
N THR A 181 5.50 19.71 -8.41
CA THR A 181 6.17 19.44 -7.13
C THR A 181 7.61 19.97 -7.07
N SER A 182 8.09 20.64 -8.13
CA SER A 182 9.46 21.17 -8.20
C SER A 182 9.88 22.18 -7.12
N PRO A 183 8.98 22.87 -6.38
CA PRO A 183 9.38 23.66 -5.22
C PRO A 183 9.74 22.82 -3.99
N ILE A 184 9.33 21.55 -3.94
CA ILE A 184 9.47 20.69 -2.77
C ILE A 184 10.81 19.94 -2.86
N ARG A 185 11.54 19.94 -1.75
CA ARG A 185 12.84 19.25 -1.62
C ARG A 185 12.78 18.20 -0.53
N MET A 186 13.54 17.13 -0.76
CA MET A 186 13.78 16.06 0.21
C MET A 186 14.91 16.46 1.16
N ALA A 187 15.13 15.66 2.21
CA ALA A 187 16.09 15.96 3.27
C ALA A 187 17.53 16.17 2.80
N ASP A 188 17.96 15.50 1.72
CA ASP A 188 19.28 15.65 1.10
C ASP A 188 19.34 16.79 0.05
N GLY A 189 18.26 17.56 -0.10
CA GLY A 189 18.15 18.58 -1.14
C GLY A 189 17.81 18.03 -2.52
N SER A 190 17.52 16.73 -2.67
CA SER A 190 17.05 16.18 -3.94
C SER A 190 15.66 16.72 -4.29
N SER A 191 15.33 16.66 -5.59
CA SER A 191 13.97 16.89 -6.06
C SER A 191 13.00 15.88 -5.44
N PHE A 192 11.77 16.31 -5.24
CA PHE A 192 10.68 15.44 -4.80
C PHE A 192 10.37 14.37 -5.87
N PRO A 193 10.32 13.07 -5.51
CA PRO A 193 10.30 12.01 -6.51
C PRO A 193 8.90 11.61 -6.99
N CYS A 194 8.84 11.11 -8.23
CA CYS A 194 7.65 10.57 -8.88
C CYS A 194 7.96 9.19 -9.49
N SER A 195 7.11 8.21 -9.21
CA SER A 195 7.30 6.81 -9.59
C SER A 195 6.07 6.23 -10.26
N ILE A 196 6.21 5.01 -10.80
CA ILE A 196 5.10 4.28 -11.39
C ILE A 196 5.06 2.84 -10.89
N LYS A 197 3.85 2.30 -10.74
CA LYS A 197 3.62 0.88 -10.49
C LYS A 197 2.92 0.22 -11.67
N ILE A 198 3.57 -0.76 -12.28
CA ILE A 198 3.10 -1.43 -13.51
C ILE A 198 2.81 -2.92 -13.29
N ARG A 199 2.18 -3.52 -14.29
CA ARG A 199 2.17 -4.96 -14.55
C ARG A 199 3.08 -5.27 -15.75
N VAL A 200 3.21 -6.55 -16.11
CA VAL A 200 3.90 -6.95 -17.36
C VAL A 200 2.90 -7.18 -18.49
N HIS A 201 3.32 -6.93 -19.73
CA HIS A 201 2.58 -7.33 -20.93
C HIS A 201 2.78 -8.82 -21.23
N PRO A 202 1.85 -9.47 -21.96
CA PRO A 202 2.08 -10.81 -22.48
C PRO A 202 3.30 -10.88 -23.41
N ASP A 203 3.53 -9.85 -24.24
CA ASP A 203 4.79 -9.67 -24.97
C ASP A 203 5.73 -8.79 -24.14
N LEU A 204 6.82 -9.37 -23.64
CA LEU A 204 7.79 -8.64 -22.81
C LEU A 204 8.48 -7.49 -23.57
N ARG A 205 8.49 -7.50 -24.90
CA ARG A 205 9.02 -6.36 -25.69
C ARG A 205 8.22 -5.10 -25.46
N GLU A 206 6.90 -5.20 -25.30
CA GLU A 206 6.04 -4.06 -24.95
C GLU A 206 6.36 -3.55 -23.54
N THR A 207 6.62 -4.46 -22.59
CA THR A 207 7.02 -4.09 -21.22
C THR A 207 8.35 -3.34 -21.23
N VAL A 208 9.36 -3.84 -21.94
CA VAL A 208 10.67 -3.21 -22.06
C VAL A 208 10.57 -1.83 -22.70
N GLU A 209 9.80 -1.70 -23.78
CA GLU A 209 9.58 -0.41 -24.43
C GLU A 209 8.88 0.59 -23.51
N PHE A 210 7.86 0.15 -22.77
CA PHE A 210 7.16 0.99 -21.81
C PHE A 210 8.09 1.49 -20.69
N VAL A 211 8.92 0.60 -20.13
CA VAL A 211 9.91 0.95 -19.10
C VAL A 211 10.91 1.97 -19.62
N ARG A 212 11.49 1.75 -20.81
CA ARG A 212 12.44 2.70 -21.42
C ARG A 212 11.83 4.07 -21.64
N ARG A 213 10.56 4.12 -22.10
CA ARG A 213 9.84 5.39 -22.26
C ARG A 213 9.67 6.07 -20.92
N ALA A 214 9.19 5.36 -19.90
CA ALA A 214 9.00 5.91 -18.56
C ALA A 214 10.30 6.50 -17.99
N GLU A 215 11.42 5.79 -18.13
CA GLU A 215 12.75 6.28 -17.73
C GLU A 215 13.16 7.54 -18.49
N ALA A 216 12.93 7.59 -19.81
CA ALA A 216 13.24 8.77 -20.62
C ALA A 216 12.41 10.01 -20.23
N VAL A 217 11.27 9.83 -19.56
CA VAL A 217 10.48 10.93 -18.98
C VAL A 217 11.04 11.39 -17.63
N GLY A 218 11.81 10.53 -16.96
CA GLY A 218 12.43 10.79 -15.67
C GLY A 218 11.62 10.30 -14.48
N VAL A 219 10.95 9.14 -14.57
CA VAL A 219 10.48 8.45 -13.34
C VAL A 219 11.66 8.13 -12.44
N ASP A 220 11.48 8.22 -11.12
CA ASP A 220 12.56 8.06 -10.14
C ASP A 220 12.75 6.60 -9.70
N TRP A 221 11.71 5.75 -9.82
CA TRP A 221 11.79 4.29 -9.74
C TRP A 221 10.54 3.64 -10.36
N ILE A 222 10.59 2.32 -10.58
CA ILE A 222 9.48 1.54 -11.14
C ILE A 222 9.21 0.31 -10.25
N THR A 223 7.96 0.14 -9.84
CA THR A 223 7.51 -1.11 -9.21
C THR A 223 6.86 -2.02 -10.24
N VAL A 224 7.33 -3.27 -10.36
CA VAL A 224 6.85 -4.24 -11.35
C VAL A 224 6.11 -5.37 -10.66
N HIS A 225 4.80 -5.48 -10.92
CA HIS A 225 4.08 -6.71 -10.64
C HIS A 225 4.28 -7.69 -11.80
N GLY A 226 4.93 -8.83 -11.55
CA GLY A 226 5.24 -9.87 -12.55
C GLY A 226 4.04 -10.70 -13.03
N ARG A 227 2.84 -10.14 -13.08
CA ARG A 227 1.66 -10.78 -13.68
C ARG A 227 1.09 -9.84 -14.72
N THR A 228 0.52 -10.40 -15.78
CA THR A 228 -0.26 -9.61 -16.73
C THR A 228 -1.56 -9.14 -16.11
N ARG A 229 -2.24 -8.17 -16.74
CA ARG A 229 -3.56 -7.70 -16.28
C ARG A 229 -4.65 -8.78 -16.32
N ARG A 230 -4.46 -9.84 -17.12
CA ARG A 230 -5.46 -10.92 -17.30
C ARG A 230 -5.27 -12.09 -16.36
N MET A 231 -4.09 -12.20 -15.73
CA MET A 231 -3.77 -13.28 -14.81
C MET A 231 -4.48 -13.10 -13.48
N ARG A 232 -4.99 -14.20 -12.94
CA ARG A 232 -5.56 -14.32 -11.59
C ARG A 232 -4.47 -14.23 -10.53
N ASN A 233 -4.89 -13.91 -9.31
CA ASN A 233 -3.99 -13.82 -8.16
C ASN A 233 -3.38 -15.17 -7.73
N THR A 234 -3.97 -16.29 -8.16
CA THR A 234 -3.50 -17.66 -7.92
C THR A 234 -2.47 -18.12 -8.94
N GLU A 235 -2.38 -17.46 -10.10
CA GLU A 235 -1.38 -17.78 -11.11
C GLU A 235 0.02 -17.33 -10.62
N PRO A 236 1.09 -18.05 -10.99
CA PRO A 236 2.44 -17.72 -10.55
C PRO A 236 2.87 -16.33 -11.04
N VAL A 237 3.78 -15.71 -10.30
CA VAL A 237 4.43 -14.45 -10.70
C VAL A 237 5.60 -14.80 -11.61
N ASP A 238 5.69 -14.12 -12.76
CA ASP A 238 6.80 -14.20 -13.68
C ASP A 238 7.99 -13.39 -13.13
N LEU A 239 8.89 -14.08 -12.42
CA LEU A 239 10.11 -13.49 -11.88
C LEU A 239 11.15 -13.21 -12.98
N ASP A 240 11.12 -13.93 -14.10
CA ASP A 240 12.04 -13.70 -15.22
C ASP A 240 11.69 -12.40 -15.94
N ALA A 241 10.42 -12.07 -16.06
CA ALA A 241 9.98 -10.77 -16.58
C ALA A 241 10.46 -9.60 -15.68
N ILE A 242 10.38 -9.76 -14.35
CA ILE A 242 10.89 -8.75 -13.40
C ILE A 242 12.42 -8.64 -13.55
N LYS A 243 13.13 -9.77 -13.64
CA LYS A 243 14.57 -9.81 -13.83
C LYS A 243 14.99 -9.09 -15.12
N LEU A 244 14.31 -9.36 -16.24
CA LEU A 244 14.54 -8.69 -17.52
C LEU A 244 14.37 -7.16 -17.39
N VAL A 245 13.31 -6.70 -16.72
CA VAL A 245 13.12 -5.26 -16.46
C VAL A 245 14.25 -4.70 -15.60
N LYS A 246 14.71 -5.43 -14.58
CA LYS A 246 15.83 -5.01 -13.75
C LYS A 246 17.16 -4.92 -14.52
N GLU A 247 17.41 -5.82 -15.46
CA GLU A 247 18.63 -5.84 -16.27
C GLU A 247 18.69 -4.67 -17.27
N ILE A 248 17.55 -4.20 -17.78
CA ILE A 248 17.50 -3.12 -18.77
C ILE A 248 17.31 -1.73 -18.17
N ALA A 249 16.76 -1.63 -16.97
CA ALA A 249 16.48 -0.36 -16.31
C ALA A 249 17.71 0.22 -15.61
N THR A 250 17.81 1.54 -15.65
CA THR A 250 18.81 2.36 -14.95
C THR A 250 18.30 2.89 -13.62
N VAL A 251 16.99 3.12 -13.51
CA VAL A 251 16.32 3.48 -12.25
C VAL A 251 16.12 2.24 -11.36
N PRO A 252 15.94 2.41 -10.04
CA PRO A 252 15.61 1.30 -9.17
C PRO A 252 14.32 0.58 -9.56
N ILE A 253 14.35 -0.76 -9.46
CA ILE A 253 13.22 -1.64 -9.72
C ILE A 253 12.81 -2.34 -8.43
N PHE A 254 11.53 -2.27 -8.08
CA PHE A 254 10.95 -2.99 -6.96
C PHE A 254 10.07 -4.14 -7.45
N ALA A 255 10.37 -5.35 -6.99
CA ALA A 255 9.64 -6.55 -7.36
C ALA A 255 8.34 -6.69 -6.56
N ASN A 256 7.22 -6.97 -7.22
CA ASN A 256 5.94 -7.17 -6.56
C ASN A 256 5.24 -8.46 -7.02
N GLY A 257 4.64 -9.16 -6.05
CA GLY A 257 3.76 -10.30 -6.27
C GLY A 257 4.20 -11.54 -5.49
N SER A 258 3.23 -12.20 -4.83
CA SER A 258 3.42 -13.47 -4.11
C SER A 258 4.50 -13.47 -3.03
N ILE A 259 4.67 -12.37 -2.30
CA ILE A 259 5.53 -12.30 -1.12
C ILE A 259 4.65 -12.55 0.12
N PHE A 260 4.76 -13.74 0.72
CA PHE A 260 4.00 -14.17 1.91
C PHE A 260 4.90 -14.53 3.10
N SER A 261 6.22 -14.54 2.90
CA SER A 261 7.22 -14.77 3.93
C SER A 261 8.48 -13.95 3.66
N LEU A 262 9.35 -13.80 4.65
CA LEU A 262 10.68 -13.23 4.44
C LEU A 262 11.50 -14.08 3.45
N SER A 263 11.36 -15.41 3.50
CA SER A 263 12.01 -16.31 2.53
C SER A 263 11.54 -16.08 1.09
N ASP A 264 10.26 -15.75 0.88
CA ASP A 264 9.78 -15.37 -0.46
C ASP A 264 10.46 -14.09 -0.95
N ALA A 265 10.60 -13.10 -0.07
CA ALA A 265 11.30 -11.86 -0.37
C ALA A 265 12.77 -12.12 -0.76
N ASP A 266 13.50 -12.89 0.06
CA ASP A 266 14.90 -13.25 -0.20
C ASP A 266 15.07 -13.99 -1.53
N ARG A 267 14.16 -14.94 -1.81
CA ARG A 267 14.15 -15.69 -3.08
C ARG A 267 13.88 -14.76 -4.26
N THR A 268 12.91 -13.86 -4.15
CA THR A 268 12.58 -12.90 -5.20
C THR A 268 13.75 -11.97 -5.49
N ILE A 269 14.40 -11.41 -4.47
CA ILE A 269 15.60 -10.57 -4.62
C ILE A 269 16.74 -11.38 -5.24
N SER A 270 16.99 -12.58 -4.76
CA SER A 270 18.06 -13.45 -5.26
C SER A 270 17.90 -13.79 -6.75
N HIS A 271 16.66 -14.03 -7.19
CA HIS A 271 16.34 -14.36 -8.59
C HIS A 271 16.36 -13.13 -9.49
N THR A 272 15.65 -12.07 -9.09
CA THR A 272 15.39 -10.90 -9.94
C THR A 272 16.50 -9.85 -9.90
N LYS A 273 17.32 -9.86 -8.84
CA LYS A 273 18.27 -8.78 -8.51
C LYS A 273 17.62 -7.40 -8.37
N ALA A 274 16.31 -7.35 -8.12
CA ALA A 274 15.58 -6.13 -7.85
C ALA A 274 16.15 -5.41 -6.61
N ASP A 275 15.97 -4.10 -6.53
CA ASP A 275 16.51 -3.25 -5.46
C ASP A 275 15.68 -3.34 -4.16
N GLY A 276 14.48 -3.93 -4.26
CA GLY A 276 13.56 -4.10 -3.15
C GLY A 276 12.37 -4.98 -3.53
N VAL A 277 11.59 -5.35 -2.52
CA VAL A 277 10.35 -6.09 -2.68
C VAL A 277 9.18 -5.31 -2.11
N MET A 278 8.04 -5.44 -2.75
CA MET A 278 6.78 -4.89 -2.31
C MET A 278 5.79 -6.02 -2.03
N ALA A 279 5.29 -6.08 -0.79
CA ALA A 279 4.31 -7.06 -0.33
C ALA A 279 2.93 -6.42 -0.13
N ALA A 280 1.87 -7.16 -0.48
CA ALA A 280 0.48 -6.73 -0.35
C ALA A 280 -0.27 -7.70 0.58
N ARG A 281 -0.92 -8.72 0.00
CA ARG A 281 -1.67 -9.75 0.74
C ARG A 281 -0.88 -10.40 1.87
N GLY A 282 0.40 -10.72 1.66
CA GLY A 282 1.26 -11.25 2.71
C GLY A 282 1.37 -10.36 3.94
N LEU A 283 1.36 -9.02 3.78
CA LEU A 283 1.33 -8.10 4.93
C LEU A 283 -0.07 -7.98 5.57
N LEU A 284 -1.15 -8.19 4.81
CA LEU A 284 -2.50 -8.25 5.39
C LEU A 284 -2.66 -9.49 6.27
N GLU A 285 -2.17 -10.63 5.78
CA GLU A 285 -2.17 -11.92 6.51
C GLU A 285 -1.18 -11.90 7.68
N ASN A 286 -0.01 -11.29 7.50
CA ASN A 286 1.02 -11.17 8.51
C ASN A 286 1.77 -9.82 8.41
N PRO A 287 1.35 -8.79 9.18
CA PRO A 287 2.04 -7.50 9.20
C PRO A 287 3.48 -7.59 9.69
N ALA A 288 3.82 -8.68 10.40
CA ALA A 288 5.15 -8.96 10.94
C ALA A 288 6.05 -9.76 9.98
N LEU A 289 5.60 -9.99 8.74
CA LEU A 289 6.31 -10.78 7.71
C LEU A 289 7.77 -10.35 7.54
N PHE A 290 8.06 -9.05 7.40
CA PHE A 290 9.42 -8.56 7.17
C PHE A 290 10.30 -8.56 8.42
N ALA A 291 9.70 -8.73 9.61
CA ALA A 291 10.42 -8.99 10.85
C ALA A 291 10.76 -10.49 11.03
N GLY A 292 10.39 -11.35 10.07
CA GLY A 292 10.76 -12.76 10.05
C GLY A 292 9.80 -13.67 10.81
N TYR A 293 8.61 -13.20 11.16
CA TYR A 293 7.58 -14.02 11.79
C TYR A 293 6.88 -14.90 10.76
N ASP A 294 6.62 -16.16 11.11
CA ASP A 294 5.87 -17.11 10.26
C ASP A 294 4.35 -16.84 10.25
N SER A 295 3.84 -16.20 11.31
CA SER A 295 2.42 -15.84 11.47
C SER A 295 2.30 -14.53 12.26
N THR A 296 1.14 -13.88 12.23
CA THR A 296 0.91 -12.65 13.01
C THR A 296 1.06 -12.91 14.51
N PRO A 297 2.01 -12.26 15.20
CA PRO A 297 2.15 -12.41 16.64
C PRO A 297 1.02 -11.65 17.38
N LEU A 298 0.63 -12.12 18.56
CA LEU A 298 -0.47 -11.52 19.33
C LEU A 298 -0.22 -10.04 19.68
N GLU A 299 1.02 -9.66 19.97
CA GLU A 299 1.42 -8.25 20.15
C GLU A 299 1.16 -7.37 18.91
N CYS A 300 1.19 -7.95 17.71
CA CYS A 300 0.84 -7.26 16.47
C CYS A 300 -0.67 -7.01 16.39
N ILE A 301 -1.48 -7.99 16.81
CA ILE A 301 -2.94 -7.85 16.91
C ILE A 301 -3.28 -6.73 17.91
N GLU A 302 -2.71 -6.79 19.12
CA GLU A 302 -2.92 -5.81 20.17
C GLU A 302 -2.57 -4.39 19.70
N LYS A 303 -1.42 -4.24 19.04
CA LYS A 303 -0.99 -2.97 18.48
C LYS A 303 -1.92 -2.47 17.38
N TYR A 304 -2.37 -3.35 16.48
CA TYR A 304 -3.33 -2.97 15.44
C TYR A 304 -4.65 -2.49 16.04
N VAL A 305 -5.19 -3.19 17.04
CA VAL A 305 -6.42 -2.78 17.74
C VAL A 305 -6.27 -1.37 18.32
N LYS A 306 -5.17 -1.10 19.03
CA LYS A 306 -4.87 0.21 19.62
C LYS A 306 -4.75 1.31 18.57
N LEU A 307 -4.02 1.07 17.47
CA LEU A 307 -3.89 2.03 16.37
C LEU A 307 -5.23 2.24 15.64
N GLY A 308 -5.97 1.16 15.41
CA GLY A 308 -7.24 1.15 14.71
C GLY A 308 -8.30 1.98 15.43
N ILE A 309 -8.44 1.77 16.75
CA ILE A 309 -9.32 2.58 17.61
C ILE A 309 -8.79 4.01 17.74
N GLY A 310 -7.50 4.17 18.03
CA GLY A 310 -6.88 5.47 18.30
C GLY A 310 -7.01 6.45 17.13
N TYR A 311 -6.93 5.96 15.89
CA TYR A 311 -7.09 6.79 14.68
C TYR A 311 -8.51 6.82 14.11
N GLY A 312 -9.47 6.11 14.73
CA GLY A 312 -10.87 6.10 14.30
C GLY A 312 -11.11 5.32 13.00
N SER A 313 -10.59 4.10 12.90
CA SER A 313 -10.88 3.21 11.77
C SER A 313 -12.36 2.88 11.70
N THR A 314 -12.89 2.73 10.49
CA THR A 314 -14.25 2.24 10.30
C THR A 314 -14.35 0.79 10.78
N SER A 315 -15.51 0.38 11.32
CA SER A 315 -15.72 -0.98 11.83
C SER A 315 -15.38 -2.04 10.77
N PHE A 316 -15.74 -1.77 9.50
CA PHE A 316 -15.46 -2.64 8.37
C PHE A 316 -13.96 -2.87 8.15
N ILE A 317 -13.18 -1.79 7.97
CA ILE A 317 -11.73 -1.89 7.72
C ILE A 317 -11.03 -2.50 8.93
N PHE A 318 -11.41 -2.05 10.14
CA PHE A 318 -10.89 -2.57 11.40
C PHE A 318 -11.06 -4.10 11.49
N HIS A 319 -12.28 -4.58 11.25
CA HIS A 319 -12.57 -6.00 11.34
C HIS A 319 -11.84 -6.80 10.26
N HIS A 320 -11.85 -6.33 9.00
CA HIS A 320 -11.23 -7.05 7.89
C HIS A 320 -9.73 -7.28 8.09
N HIS A 321 -9.00 -6.31 8.64
CA HIS A 321 -7.59 -6.50 8.98
C HIS A 321 -7.40 -7.64 9.98
N LEU A 322 -8.22 -7.68 11.04
CA LEU A 322 -8.16 -8.75 12.04
C LEU A 322 -8.56 -10.11 11.44
N MET A 323 -9.52 -10.13 10.52
CA MET A 323 -9.90 -11.35 9.80
C MET A 323 -8.73 -11.92 9.01
N PHE A 324 -7.96 -11.08 8.30
CA PHE A 324 -6.75 -11.54 7.61
C PHE A 324 -5.68 -12.02 8.58
N MET A 325 -5.40 -11.24 9.63
CA MET A 325 -4.32 -11.53 10.58
C MET A 325 -4.55 -12.81 11.38
N LEU A 326 -5.82 -13.14 11.68
CA LEU A 326 -6.22 -14.31 12.49
C LEU A 326 -6.66 -15.50 11.63
N GLU A 327 -6.61 -15.39 10.30
CA GLU A 327 -7.14 -16.43 9.42
C GLU A 327 -6.42 -17.77 9.62
N GLY A 328 -5.10 -17.74 9.80
CA GLY A 328 -4.31 -18.94 10.02
C GLY A 328 -4.49 -19.56 11.41
N SER A 329 -4.93 -18.77 12.40
CA SER A 329 -5.00 -19.21 13.80
C SER A 329 -6.38 -19.72 14.22
N MET A 330 -7.44 -19.37 13.49
CA MET A 330 -8.82 -19.73 13.85
C MET A 330 -9.29 -21.04 13.21
N SER A 331 -10.02 -21.84 13.98
CA SER A 331 -10.85 -22.93 13.44
C SER A 331 -11.99 -22.40 12.56
N ARG A 332 -12.59 -23.26 11.73
CA ARG A 332 -13.75 -22.88 10.89
C ARG A 332 -14.92 -22.33 11.70
N ALA A 333 -15.15 -22.86 12.90
CA ALA A 333 -16.24 -22.42 13.77
C ALA A 333 -15.95 -21.04 14.37
N GLU A 334 -14.70 -20.76 14.75
CA GLU A 334 -14.26 -19.45 15.24
C GLU A 334 -14.34 -18.40 14.14
N LYS A 335 -13.82 -18.68 12.94
CA LYS A 335 -13.93 -17.78 11.78
C LYS A 335 -15.38 -17.39 11.53
N LYS A 336 -16.30 -18.36 11.52
CA LYS A 336 -17.72 -18.08 11.31
C LYS A 336 -18.29 -17.16 12.38
N ARG A 337 -17.93 -17.35 13.66
CA ARG A 337 -18.39 -16.49 14.76
C ARG A 337 -17.77 -15.10 14.66
N PHE A 338 -16.46 -15.02 14.49
CA PHE A 338 -15.71 -13.78 14.41
C PHE A 338 -16.20 -12.91 13.25
N ASN A 339 -16.30 -13.47 12.04
CA ASN A 339 -16.73 -12.73 10.85
C ASN A 339 -18.18 -12.21 10.92
N CYS A 340 -19.00 -12.70 11.86
CA CYS A 340 -20.36 -12.19 12.10
C CYS A 340 -20.39 -10.96 13.02
N LEU A 341 -19.28 -10.58 13.65
CA LEU A 341 -19.19 -9.40 14.49
C LEU A 341 -19.23 -8.13 13.61
N THR A 342 -20.00 -7.14 14.04
CA THR A 342 -20.25 -5.93 13.25
C THR A 342 -19.80 -4.64 13.93
N SER A 343 -19.49 -4.70 15.23
CA SER A 343 -19.12 -3.54 16.04
C SER A 343 -17.71 -3.71 16.59
N ILE A 344 -16.96 -2.60 16.67
CA ILE A 344 -15.62 -2.57 17.28
C ILE A 344 -15.64 -3.13 18.71
N PRO A 345 -16.57 -2.74 19.61
CA PRO A 345 -16.63 -3.33 20.95
C PRO A 345 -16.79 -4.85 20.93
N GLY A 346 -17.72 -5.39 20.12
CA GLY A 346 -17.91 -6.84 20.05
C GLY A 346 -16.70 -7.60 19.49
N ILE A 347 -15.96 -6.98 18.57
CA ILE A 347 -14.69 -7.52 18.07
C ILE A 347 -13.63 -7.52 19.18
N VAL A 348 -13.52 -6.43 19.93
CA VAL A 348 -12.56 -6.31 21.05
C VAL A 348 -12.89 -7.32 22.15
N ASP A 349 -14.15 -7.39 22.60
CA ASP A 349 -14.60 -8.35 23.61
C ASP A 349 -14.25 -9.79 23.19
N TYR A 350 -14.50 -10.15 21.93
CA TYR A 350 -14.13 -11.46 21.40
C TYR A 350 -12.63 -11.74 21.51
N LEU A 351 -11.80 -10.74 21.17
CA LEU A 351 -10.34 -10.88 21.22
C LEU A 351 -9.82 -11.03 22.66
N GLU A 352 -10.34 -10.25 23.61
CA GLU A 352 -9.97 -10.36 25.02
C GLU A 352 -10.35 -11.74 25.60
N GLU A 353 -11.56 -12.22 25.30
CA GLU A 353 -12.05 -13.53 25.77
C GLU A 353 -11.27 -14.73 25.20
N HIS A 354 -10.82 -14.65 23.95
CA HIS A 354 -10.25 -15.81 23.23
C HIS A 354 -8.72 -15.79 23.15
N TYR A 355 -8.08 -14.65 23.32
CA TYR A 355 -6.63 -14.50 23.12
C TYR A 355 -5.88 -13.90 24.34
N ASP A 356 -6.55 -13.73 25.48
CA ASP A 356 -5.96 -13.19 26.73
C ASP A 356 -5.19 -11.87 26.50
N LEU A 357 -5.79 -10.99 25.70
CA LEU A 357 -5.24 -9.67 25.36
C LEU A 357 -5.79 -8.60 26.30
N ASP A 358 -4.95 -7.66 26.73
CA ASP A 358 -5.36 -6.45 27.46
C ASP A 358 -5.47 -5.27 26.48
N LEU A 359 -6.58 -5.22 25.74
CA LEU A 359 -6.80 -4.25 24.66
C LEU A 359 -7.38 -2.94 25.20
N VAL A 360 -8.20 -3.06 26.23
CA VAL A 360 -8.87 -1.98 26.89
C VAL A 360 -8.39 -1.96 28.34
N GLY A 361 -7.12 -1.62 28.55
CA GLY A 361 -6.54 -1.48 29.90
C GLY A 361 -7.56 -0.83 30.81
N LYS A 362 -8.14 -1.63 31.74
CA LYS A 362 -9.43 -1.39 32.42
C LYS A 362 -9.78 0.10 32.40
N PHE A 363 -10.74 0.51 31.55
CA PHE A 363 -11.24 1.89 31.57
C PHE A 363 -11.37 2.32 33.03
N PRO A 364 -10.79 3.46 33.46
CA PRO A 364 -10.86 3.87 34.86
C PRO A 364 -12.34 3.82 35.25
N GLN A 365 -12.64 2.93 36.19
CA GLN A 365 -13.99 2.81 36.76
C GLN A 365 -14.36 4.21 37.19
N ILE A 366 -15.29 4.83 36.48
CA ILE A 366 -15.85 6.10 36.90
C ILE A 366 -16.58 5.75 38.19
N GLY A 367 -15.96 6.12 39.31
CA GLY A 367 -16.48 5.87 40.64
C GLY A 367 -17.94 6.32 40.69
N SER A 368 -18.78 5.39 41.14
CA SER A 368 -20.21 5.55 41.41
C SER A 368 -20.55 6.79 42.22
#